data_AF-A0A0K0ELD5-F1
#
_entry.id   AF-A0A0K0ELD5-F1
#
_cell.length_a   1.000
_cell.length_b   1.000
_cell.length_c   1.000
_cell.angle_alpha   90.00
_cell.angle_beta   90.00
_cell.angle_gamma   90.00
#
_symmetry.space_group_name_H-M   'P 1'
#
loop_
_entity.id
_entity.type
_entity.pdbx_description
1 polymer ?
#
loop_
_entity_poly.entity_id
_entity_poly.type
_entity_poly.pdbx_seq_one_letter_code
_entity_poly.pdbx_strand_id
1 'polypeptide(L)'
;MRLEHNSNKNIPKNIPTTWINKNIKIFRKILYDNKGIKLICRWFKKRVDFRNRIKSNHLKLEPLCCLQSCLIREGCLTVAVIEGITIVTLFICLFFNYKNDELSIEFKKNEKNILNDWESFKNMNKSFFIFYKIFIIIFFLYNIISIIFLIILLIGLYTFSKRQLDYFTFFSYFTIIFTVIFYCVLIFVMIFNQKNHWNGKKIFFFFIILIKFILHLWSISVTKRCSQFFNMIQVFVEMAEKNYP
;
A
#
# COMPACT_ATOMS: atom_id res chain seq x y z
N MET A 1 -18.30 -39.66 -21.29
CA MET A 1 -17.99 -40.01 -19.88
C MET A 1 -18.57 -38.93 -18.98
N ARG A 2 -19.64 -39.23 -18.23
CA ARG A 2 -20.13 -38.34 -17.16
C ARG A 2 -19.31 -38.63 -15.91
N LEU A 3 -18.57 -37.64 -15.43
CA LEU A 3 -17.89 -37.70 -14.15
C LEU A 3 -18.92 -37.49 -13.04
N GLU A 4 -19.25 -38.56 -12.33
CA GLU A 4 -20.03 -38.51 -11.09
C GLU A 4 -19.21 -37.80 -10.01
N HIS A 5 -19.62 -36.57 -9.67
CA HIS A 5 -19.03 -35.82 -8.56
C HIS A 5 -19.64 -36.33 -7.25
N ASN A 6 -19.06 -37.40 -6.73
CA ASN A 6 -19.52 -38.08 -5.52
C ASN A 6 -18.88 -37.47 -4.25
N SER A 7 -19.68 -37.50 -3.17
CA SER A 7 -19.34 -37.29 -1.76
C SER A 7 -19.20 -35.83 -1.25
N ASN A 8 -20.35 -35.28 -0.86
CA ASN A 8 -20.47 -34.30 0.22
C ASN A 8 -19.78 -34.84 1.49
N LYS A 9 -18.57 -34.38 1.77
CA LYS A 9 -17.97 -34.53 3.11
C LYS A 9 -18.70 -33.58 4.06
N ASN A 10 -19.58 -34.15 4.87
CA ASN A 10 -20.17 -33.51 6.04
C ASN A 10 -19.06 -33.16 7.04
N ILE A 11 -18.41 -32.01 6.86
CA ILE A 11 -17.50 -31.46 7.87
C ILE A 11 -18.39 -30.94 9.02
N PRO A 12 -18.22 -31.44 10.25
CA PRO A 12 -19.01 -31.00 11.40
C PRO A 12 -18.67 -29.53 11.72
N LYS A 13 -19.53 -28.61 11.30
CA LYS A 13 -19.47 -27.17 11.64
C LYS A 13 -20.03 -26.92 13.05
N ASN A 14 -19.56 -27.66 14.05
CA ASN A 14 -19.81 -27.32 15.45
C ASN A 14 -18.59 -26.61 16.04
N ILE A 15 -18.20 -25.49 15.41
CA ILE A 15 -17.34 -24.52 16.10
C ILE A 15 -18.22 -23.90 17.19
N PRO A 16 -17.83 -23.99 18.48
CA PRO A 16 -18.67 -23.56 19.59
C PRO A 16 -18.93 -22.05 19.47
N THR A 17 -20.14 -21.71 19.02
CA THR A 17 -20.63 -20.34 18.86
C THR A 17 -20.52 -19.55 20.16
N THR A 18 -20.53 -20.24 21.31
CA THR A 18 -20.39 -19.65 22.64
C THR A 18 -19.04 -18.94 22.84
N TRP A 19 -17.93 -19.49 22.35
CA TRP A 19 -16.60 -18.90 22.57
C TRP A 19 -16.36 -17.67 21.69
N ILE A 20 -16.73 -17.76 20.41
CA ILE A 20 -16.66 -16.64 19.46
C ILE A 20 -17.54 -15.48 19.95
N ASN A 21 -18.75 -15.77 20.43
CA ASN A 21 -19.68 -14.73 20.85
C ASN A 21 -19.23 -14.05 22.17
N LYS A 22 -18.56 -14.78 23.07
CA LYS A 22 -17.97 -14.20 24.28
C LYS A 22 -16.80 -13.28 23.96
N ASN A 23 -15.89 -13.70 23.08
CA ASN A 23 -14.75 -12.86 22.68
C ASN A 23 -15.19 -11.61 21.91
N ILE A 24 -16.20 -11.72 21.03
CA ILE A 24 -16.77 -10.56 20.33
C ILE A 24 -17.39 -9.55 21.33
N LYS A 25 -18.08 -10.03 22.38
CA LYS A 25 -18.62 -9.15 23.43
C LYS A 25 -17.52 -8.44 24.21
N ILE A 26 -16.46 -9.15 24.60
CA ILE A 26 -15.30 -8.55 25.30
C ILE A 26 -14.62 -7.51 24.39
N PHE A 27 -14.39 -7.85 23.12
CA PHE A 27 -13.76 -6.96 22.16
C PHE A 27 -14.61 -5.71 21.90
N ARG A 28 -15.95 -5.85 21.79
CA ARG A 28 -16.86 -4.70 21.74
C ARG A 28 -16.76 -3.84 22.99
N LYS A 29 -16.70 -4.42 24.19
CA LYS A 29 -16.61 -3.65 25.44
C LYS A 29 -15.32 -2.83 25.50
N ILE A 30 -14.19 -3.44 25.15
CA ILE A 30 -12.88 -2.76 25.03
C ILE A 30 -12.95 -1.64 23.98
N LEU A 31 -13.60 -1.88 22.83
CA LEU A 31 -13.80 -0.88 21.78
C LEU A 31 -14.66 0.30 22.26
N TYR A 32 -15.71 0.05 23.06
CA TYR A 32 -16.62 1.10 23.54
C TYR A 32 -16.06 1.92 24.71
N ASP A 33 -15.23 1.33 25.56
CA ASP A 33 -14.64 2.01 26.73
C ASP A 33 -13.52 2.97 26.34
N ASN A 34 -12.84 2.73 25.22
CA ASN A 34 -11.75 3.59 24.78
C ASN A 34 -12.27 4.89 24.12
N LYS A 35 -12.09 6.03 24.82
CA LYS A 35 -12.49 7.37 24.33
C LYS A 35 -12.00 7.67 22.90
N GLY A 36 -10.78 7.24 22.57
CA GLY A 36 -10.21 7.43 21.23
C GLY A 36 -10.99 6.70 20.14
N ILE A 37 -11.46 5.49 20.43
CA ILE A 37 -12.23 4.67 19.50
C ILE A 37 -13.65 5.22 19.34
N LYS A 38 -14.25 5.75 20.42
CA LYS A 38 -15.55 6.43 20.34
C LYS A 38 -15.50 7.66 19.42
N LEU A 39 -14.40 8.42 19.44
CA LEU A 39 -14.19 9.54 18.50
C LEU A 39 -14.09 9.02 17.06
N ILE A 40 -13.32 7.95 16.83
CA ILE A 40 -13.20 7.31 15.52
C ILE A 40 -14.58 6.83 15.01
N CYS A 41 -15.37 6.14 15.84
CA CYS A 41 -16.72 5.68 15.48
C CYS A 41 -17.68 6.84 15.18
N ARG A 42 -17.67 7.92 15.98
CA ARG A 42 -18.44 9.14 15.68
C ARG A 42 -18.02 9.76 14.35
N TRP A 43 -16.73 9.76 14.07
CA TRP A 43 -16.18 10.30 12.83
C TRP A 43 -16.57 9.46 11.62
N PHE A 44 -16.55 8.13 11.74
CA PHE A 44 -17.09 7.23 10.73
C PHE A 44 -18.59 7.42 10.52
N LYS A 45 -19.38 7.55 11.60
CA LYS A 45 -20.83 7.75 11.51
C LYS A 45 -21.19 9.01 10.71
N LYS A 46 -20.55 10.15 11.03
CA LYS A 46 -20.76 11.42 10.30
C LYS A 46 -20.47 11.31 8.80
N ARG A 47 -19.51 10.46 8.40
CA ARG A 47 -19.16 10.21 6.98
C ARG A 47 -20.14 9.27 6.28
N VAL A 48 -20.64 8.26 6.98
CA VAL A 48 -21.70 7.39 6.46
C VAL A 48 -22.97 8.20 6.16
N ASP A 49 -23.31 9.16 7.01
CA ASP A 49 -24.46 10.06 6.78
C ASP A 49 -24.29 10.90 5.50
N PHE A 50 -23.08 11.37 5.19
CA PHE A 50 -22.82 12.10 3.94
C PHE A 50 -23.03 11.24 2.69
N ARG A 51 -22.63 9.96 2.74
CA ARG A 51 -22.92 9.03 1.65
C ARG A 51 -24.42 8.83 1.46
N ASN A 52 -25.18 8.74 2.55
CA ASN A 52 -26.63 8.62 2.48
C ASN A 52 -27.28 9.89 1.89
N ARG A 53 -26.76 11.08 2.21
CA ARG A 53 -27.18 12.36 1.61
C ARG A 53 -26.88 12.45 0.12
N ILE A 54 -25.70 11.99 -0.32
CA ILE A 54 -25.39 11.88 -1.75
C ILE A 54 -26.38 10.91 -2.42
N LYS A 55 -26.64 9.75 -1.79
CA LYS A 55 -27.55 8.75 -2.34
C LYS A 55 -29.00 9.26 -2.41
N SER A 56 -29.48 10.07 -1.46
CA SER A 56 -30.82 10.66 -1.55
C SER A 56 -30.92 11.73 -2.62
N ASN A 57 -29.84 12.48 -2.84
CA ASN A 57 -29.83 13.60 -3.79
C ASN A 57 -29.30 13.21 -5.18
N HIS A 58 -28.91 11.95 -5.43
CA HIS A 58 -28.26 11.54 -6.68
C HIS A 58 -29.06 11.89 -7.94
N LEU A 59 -30.39 11.75 -7.92
CA LEU A 59 -31.29 12.13 -9.01
C LEU A 59 -31.22 13.63 -9.33
N LYS A 60 -31.06 14.48 -8.31
CA LYS A 60 -30.92 15.94 -8.48
C LYS A 60 -29.55 16.34 -9.06
N LEU A 61 -28.57 15.44 -9.02
CA LEU A 61 -27.18 15.67 -9.46
C LEU A 61 -26.84 14.99 -10.80
N GLU A 62 -27.83 14.42 -11.50
CA GLU A 62 -27.65 13.53 -12.66
C GLU A 62 -26.69 14.00 -13.77
N PRO A 63 -26.69 15.26 -14.25
CA PRO A 63 -25.84 15.61 -15.39
C PRO A 63 -24.34 15.71 -15.06
N LEU A 64 -23.96 15.96 -13.81
CA LEU A 64 -22.55 16.04 -13.40
C LEU A 64 -21.99 14.71 -12.90
N CYS A 65 -22.87 13.82 -12.43
CA CYS A 65 -22.43 12.65 -11.68
C CYS A 65 -22.05 11.42 -12.52
N CYS A 66 -22.57 11.23 -13.74
CA CYS A 66 -22.40 9.93 -14.40
C CYS A 66 -21.03 9.76 -15.09
N LEU A 67 -20.62 10.67 -15.98
CA LEU A 67 -19.42 10.40 -16.80
C LEU A 67 -18.11 10.82 -16.11
N GLN A 68 -18.00 12.08 -15.67
CA GLN A 68 -16.75 12.59 -15.09
C GLN A 68 -16.44 11.95 -13.73
N SER A 69 -17.46 11.73 -12.87
CA SER A 69 -17.23 11.07 -11.58
C SER A 69 -16.76 9.63 -11.74
N CYS A 70 -17.35 8.87 -12.66
CA CYS A 70 -16.96 7.49 -12.91
C CYS A 70 -15.52 7.45 -13.42
N LEU A 71 -15.17 8.27 -14.40
CA LEU A 71 -13.81 8.33 -14.95
C LEU A 71 -12.77 8.69 -13.87
N ILE A 72 -13.03 9.71 -13.05
CA ILE A 72 -12.09 10.17 -12.02
C ILE A 72 -11.96 9.13 -10.90
N ARG A 73 -13.08 8.47 -10.53
CA ARG A 73 -13.09 7.43 -9.50
C ARG A 73 -12.41 6.15 -9.98
N GLU A 74 -12.63 5.75 -11.22
CA GLU A 74 -11.93 4.65 -11.87
C GLU A 74 -10.44 4.96 -12.02
N GLY A 75 -10.07 6.21 -12.34
CA GLY A 75 -8.69 6.67 -12.33
C GLY A 75 -8.01 6.50 -10.96
N CYS A 76 -8.69 6.89 -9.88
CA CYS A 76 -8.12 6.69 -8.54
C CYS A 76 -8.11 5.22 -8.10
N LEU A 77 -9.12 4.45 -8.51
CA LEU A 77 -9.17 3.02 -8.23
C LEU A 77 -8.06 2.28 -8.98
N THR A 78 -7.78 2.64 -10.23
CA THR A 78 -6.67 2.06 -11.01
C THR A 78 -5.32 2.41 -10.39
N VAL A 79 -5.12 3.65 -9.91
CA VAL A 79 -3.96 3.99 -9.08
C VAL A 79 -3.84 3.06 -7.88
N ALA A 80 -4.92 2.86 -7.11
CA ALA A 80 -4.90 1.97 -5.95
C ALA A 80 -4.59 0.51 -6.32
N VAL A 81 -5.18 0.00 -7.40
CA VAL A 81 -4.95 -1.38 -7.87
C VAL A 81 -3.50 -1.56 -8.31
N ILE A 82 -2.97 -0.65 -9.13
CA ILE A 82 -1.59 -0.74 -9.62
C ILE A 82 -0.60 -0.55 -8.46
N GLU A 83 -0.83 0.40 -7.55
CA GLU A 83 -0.02 0.56 -6.35
C GLU A 83 -0.04 -0.72 -5.50
N GLY A 84 -1.21 -1.32 -5.29
CA GLY A 84 -1.33 -2.61 -4.60
C GLY A 84 -0.52 -3.73 -5.26
N ILE A 85 -0.60 -3.86 -6.59
CA ILE A 85 0.17 -4.86 -7.36
C ILE A 85 1.68 -4.59 -7.21
N THR A 86 2.14 -3.35 -7.34
CA THR A 86 3.56 -3.01 -7.23
C THR A 86 4.09 -3.26 -5.81
N ILE A 87 3.31 -2.95 -4.76
CA ILE A 87 3.68 -3.25 -3.37
C ILE A 87 3.82 -4.76 -3.17
N VAL A 88 2.84 -5.56 -3.60
CA VAL A 88 2.89 -7.03 -3.48
C VAL A 88 4.08 -7.60 -4.25
N THR A 89 4.33 -7.11 -5.46
CA THR A 89 5.48 -7.52 -6.28
C THR A 89 6.80 -7.19 -5.58
N LEU A 90 6.92 -6.01 -4.99
CA LEU A 90 8.09 -5.61 -4.22
C LEU A 90 8.30 -6.50 -2.98
N PHE A 91 7.24 -6.83 -2.24
CA PHE A 91 7.34 -7.77 -1.12
C PHE A 91 7.86 -9.13 -1.57
N ILE A 92 7.33 -9.66 -2.67
CA ILE A 92 7.79 -10.94 -3.24
C ILE A 92 9.28 -10.86 -3.63
N CYS A 93 9.69 -9.79 -4.32
CA CYS A 93 11.09 -9.58 -4.70
C CYS A 93 12.02 -9.49 -3.48
N LEU A 94 11.63 -8.77 -2.44
CA LEU A 94 12.41 -8.67 -1.20
C LEU A 94 12.54 -10.02 -0.50
N PHE A 95 11.46 -10.79 -0.43
CA PHE A 95 11.47 -12.10 0.20
C PHE A 95 12.38 -13.09 -0.54
N PHE A 96 12.34 -13.11 -1.88
CA PHE A 96 13.24 -13.93 -2.68
C PHE A 96 14.70 -13.50 -2.58
N ASN A 97 14.99 -12.20 -2.53
CA ASN A 97 16.36 -11.71 -2.36
C ASN A 97 16.89 -12.05 -0.96
N TYR A 98 16.09 -11.88 0.09
CA TYR A 98 16.47 -12.23 1.45
C TYR A 98 16.85 -13.71 1.58
N LYS A 99 16.01 -14.62 1.06
CA LYS A 99 16.27 -16.06 1.10
C LYS A 99 17.54 -16.47 0.35
N ASN A 100 17.81 -15.85 -0.81
CA ASN A 100 19.01 -16.15 -1.59
C ASN A 100 20.29 -15.64 -0.90
N ASP A 101 20.23 -14.46 -0.28
CA ASP A 101 21.37 -13.89 0.44
C ASP A 101 21.71 -14.72 1.68
N GLU A 102 20.71 -15.18 2.45
CA GLU A 102 20.91 -16.07 3.59
C GLU A 102 21.60 -17.38 3.19
N LEU A 103 21.14 -18.01 2.12
CA LEU A 103 21.77 -19.22 1.54
C LEU A 103 23.24 -18.95 1.14
N SER A 104 23.51 -17.80 0.49
CA SER A 104 24.88 -17.45 0.06
C SER A 104 25.84 -17.20 1.22
N ILE A 105 25.32 -16.67 2.35
CA ILE A 105 26.11 -16.42 3.55
C ILE A 105 26.50 -17.74 4.21
N GLU A 106 25.61 -18.73 4.23
CA GLU A 106 25.92 -20.07 4.76
C GLU A 106 27.02 -20.75 3.95
N PHE A 107 26.94 -20.74 2.61
CA PHE A 107 28.00 -21.27 1.75
C PHE A 107 29.33 -20.55 1.95
N LYS A 108 29.31 -19.21 2.01
CA LYS A 108 30.54 -18.43 2.18
C LYS A 108 31.13 -18.52 3.59
N LYS A 109 30.32 -18.85 4.61
CA LYS A 109 30.81 -19.14 5.96
C LYS A 109 31.60 -20.44 5.98
N ASN A 110 31.23 -21.43 5.17
CA ASN A 110 31.99 -22.68 5.04
C ASN A 110 33.34 -22.48 4.31
N GLU A 111 33.41 -21.58 3.32
CA GLU A 111 34.64 -21.32 2.57
C GLU A 111 35.62 -20.38 3.31
N LYS A 112 35.11 -19.57 4.25
CA LYS A 112 35.86 -18.54 5.01
C LYS A 112 36.99 -19.07 5.90
N ASN A 113 37.11 -20.38 6.09
CA ASN A 113 38.19 -20.95 6.89
C ASN A 113 39.56 -20.94 6.21
N ILE A 114 39.68 -20.52 4.93
CA ILE A 114 40.93 -20.74 4.15
C ILE A 114 41.68 -19.45 3.72
N LEU A 115 41.12 -18.24 3.79
CA LEU A 115 41.83 -17.02 3.33
C LEU A 115 41.83 -15.88 4.37
N ASN A 116 42.99 -15.68 5.02
CA ASN A 116 43.20 -14.65 6.05
C ASN A 116 43.96 -13.39 5.61
N ASP A 117 44.35 -13.21 4.34
CA ASP A 117 45.36 -12.18 4.00
C ASP A 117 44.84 -10.88 3.36
N TRP A 118 43.53 -10.60 3.44
CA TRP A 118 42.88 -9.46 2.74
C TRP A 118 42.07 -8.53 3.69
N GLU A 119 42.65 -8.10 4.81
CA GLU A 119 41.90 -7.39 5.87
C GLU A 119 41.41 -5.97 5.50
N SER A 120 42.18 -5.18 4.76
CA SER A 120 41.82 -3.79 4.46
C SER A 120 40.62 -3.68 3.51
N PHE A 121 40.62 -4.44 2.42
CA PHE A 121 39.48 -4.53 1.50
C PHE A 121 38.24 -5.19 2.16
N LYS A 122 38.46 -6.09 3.14
CA LYS A 122 37.37 -6.77 3.87
C LYS A 122 36.59 -5.81 4.76
N ASN A 123 37.23 -4.80 5.36
CA ASN A 123 36.56 -3.81 6.21
C ASN A 123 35.62 -2.89 5.42
N MET A 124 36.06 -2.36 4.27
CA MET A 124 35.19 -1.55 3.40
C MET A 124 33.96 -2.34 2.95
N ASN A 125 34.16 -3.57 2.48
CA ASN A 125 33.07 -4.45 2.05
C ASN A 125 32.09 -4.80 3.19
N LYS A 126 32.57 -4.92 4.43
CA LYS A 126 31.71 -5.18 5.59
C LYS A 126 30.82 -3.98 5.91
N SER A 127 31.35 -2.76 5.86
CA SER A 127 30.57 -1.54 6.09
C SER A 127 29.46 -1.39 5.02
N PHE A 128 29.80 -1.58 3.75
CA PHE A 128 28.82 -1.55 2.65
C PHE A 128 27.71 -2.60 2.83
N PHE A 129 28.07 -3.81 3.28
CA PHE A 129 27.09 -4.85 3.52
C PHE A 129 26.12 -4.52 4.66
N ILE A 130 26.61 -3.91 5.75
CA ILE A 130 25.76 -3.44 6.85
C ILE A 130 24.82 -2.33 6.36
N PHE A 131 25.33 -1.37 5.61
CA PHE A 131 24.53 -0.29 5.04
C PHE A 131 23.43 -0.84 4.13
N TYR A 132 23.76 -1.80 3.26
CA TYR A 132 22.78 -2.47 2.39
C TYR A 132 21.68 -3.17 3.18
N LYS A 133 22.01 -3.86 4.28
CA LYS A 133 21.01 -4.49 5.16
C LYS A 133 20.08 -3.49 5.83
N ILE A 134 20.64 -2.41 6.39
CA ILE A 134 19.85 -1.33 7.00
C ILE A 134 18.89 -0.75 5.95
N PHE A 135 19.38 -0.54 4.73
CA PHE A 135 18.60 -0.01 3.63
C PHE A 135 17.44 -0.93 3.21
N ILE A 136 17.65 -2.26 3.17
CA ILE A 136 16.56 -3.23 2.95
C ILE A 136 15.49 -3.13 4.04
N ILE A 137 15.89 -2.98 5.32
CA ILE A 137 14.95 -2.85 6.44
C ILE A 137 14.13 -1.57 6.31
N ILE A 138 14.77 -0.45 5.97
CA ILE A 138 14.07 0.83 5.73
C ILE A 138 13.08 0.67 4.58
N PHE A 139 13.47 0.01 3.50
CA PHE A 139 12.59 -0.23 2.34
C PHE A 139 11.40 -1.13 2.68
N PHE A 140 11.61 -2.14 3.53
CA PHE A 140 10.54 -3.00 4.05
C PHE A 140 9.53 -2.19 4.88
N LEU A 141 10.02 -1.37 5.82
CA LEU A 141 9.17 -0.46 6.60
C LEU A 141 8.40 0.51 5.70
N TYR A 142 9.06 1.07 4.70
CA TYR A 142 8.44 1.92 3.70
C TYR A 142 7.27 1.21 2.99
N ASN A 143 7.42 -0.05 2.57
CA ASN A 143 6.32 -0.80 1.95
C ASN A 143 5.15 -1.06 2.91
N ILE A 144 5.41 -1.27 4.21
CA ILE A 144 4.34 -1.36 5.23
C ILE A 144 3.58 -0.03 5.32
N ILE A 145 4.30 1.10 5.36
CA ILE A 145 3.69 2.43 5.38
C ILE A 145 2.87 2.66 4.09
N SER A 146 3.37 2.24 2.93
CA SER A 146 2.62 2.29 1.67
C SER A 146 1.30 1.52 1.74
N ILE A 147 1.24 0.35 2.38
CA ILE A 147 -0.01 -0.40 2.60
C ILE A 147 -1.00 0.42 3.43
N ILE A 148 -0.54 1.07 4.50
CA ILE A 148 -1.39 1.91 5.34
C ILE A 148 -1.99 3.07 4.52
N PHE A 149 -1.17 3.74 3.70
CA PHE A 149 -1.64 4.82 2.84
C PHE A 149 -2.55 4.33 1.70
N LEU A 150 -2.34 3.12 1.18
CA LEU A 150 -3.24 2.48 0.24
C LEU A 150 -4.64 2.28 0.85
N ILE A 151 -4.70 1.81 2.10
CA ILE A 151 -5.96 1.65 2.84
C ILE A 151 -6.61 3.02 3.06
N ILE A 152 -5.83 4.05 3.43
CA ILE A 152 -6.33 5.42 3.58
C ILE A 152 -6.93 5.94 2.26
N LEU A 153 -6.29 5.68 1.12
CA LEU A 153 -6.81 6.03 -0.20
C LEU A 153 -8.14 5.32 -0.48
N LEU A 154 -8.23 4.01 -0.25
CA LEU A 154 -9.46 3.24 -0.43
C LEU A 154 -10.60 3.76 0.46
N ILE A 155 -10.30 4.09 1.72
CA ILE A 155 -11.28 4.72 2.63
C ILE A 155 -11.66 6.12 2.13
N GLY A 156 -10.71 6.89 1.59
CA GLY A 156 -10.94 8.19 0.97
C GLY A 156 -11.92 8.11 -0.20
N LEU A 157 -11.69 7.14 -1.09
CA LEU A 157 -12.55 6.87 -2.25
C LEU A 157 -13.94 6.35 -1.83
N TYR A 158 -14.01 5.55 -0.78
CA TYR A 158 -15.28 5.03 -0.28
C TYR A 158 -16.10 6.10 0.47
N THR A 159 -15.44 6.96 1.25
CA THR A 159 -16.10 7.97 2.10
C THR A 159 -16.22 9.35 1.45
N PHE A 160 -15.77 9.51 0.20
CA PHE A 160 -15.76 10.79 -0.53
C PHE A 160 -15.07 11.91 0.26
N SER A 161 -13.98 11.57 0.97
CA SER A 161 -13.32 12.51 1.87
C SER A 161 -12.10 13.14 1.22
N LYS A 162 -12.21 14.43 0.90
CA LYS A 162 -11.10 15.26 0.38
C LYS A 162 -9.82 15.12 1.21
N ARG A 163 -9.93 15.21 2.53
CA ARG A 163 -8.78 15.16 3.46
C ARG A 163 -7.93 13.88 3.31
N GLN A 164 -8.57 12.74 3.08
CA GLN A 164 -7.85 11.47 2.93
C GLN A 164 -7.10 11.38 1.60
N LEU A 165 -7.67 11.93 0.54
CA LEU A 165 -6.98 12.06 -0.74
C LEU A 165 -5.79 13.01 -0.61
N ASP A 166 -5.97 14.15 0.05
CA ASP A 166 -4.88 15.12 0.27
C ASP A 166 -3.71 14.49 1.07
N TYR A 167 -4.00 13.67 2.09
CA TYR A 167 -2.96 12.91 2.80
C TYR A 167 -2.23 11.92 1.90
N PHE A 168 -2.95 11.22 1.03
CA PHE A 168 -2.33 10.31 0.07
C PHE A 168 -1.51 11.05 -0.98
N THR A 169 -1.97 12.20 -1.48
CA THR A 169 -1.20 13.07 -2.39
C THR A 169 0.09 13.55 -1.71
N PHE A 170 0.03 13.97 -0.44
CA PHE A 170 1.22 14.34 0.34
C PHE A 170 2.20 13.16 0.48
N PHE A 171 1.69 11.97 0.78
CA PHE A 171 2.50 10.75 0.83
C PHE A 171 3.16 10.40 -0.51
N SER A 172 2.46 10.63 -1.64
CA SER A 172 3.04 10.44 -2.97
C SER A 172 4.20 11.39 -3.24
N TYR A 173 4.15 12.66 -2.80
CA TYR A 173 5.30 13.56 -2.89
C TYR A 173 6.50 13.06 -2.08
N PHE A 174 6.27 12.67 -0.82
CA PHE A 174 7.32 12.09 0.02
C PHE A 174 7.92 10.85 -0.62
N THR A 175 7.06 10.02 -1.21
CA THR A 175 7.47 8.79 -1.88
C THR A 175 8.34 9.06 -3.10
N ILE A 176 8.08 10.10 -3.89
CA ILE A 176 8.94 10.47 -5.03
C ILE A 176 10.34 10.82 -4.54
N ILE A 177 10.45 11.62 -3.48
CA ILE A 177 11.75 11.98 -2.90
C ILE A 177 12.47 10.71 -2.42
N PHE A 178 11.75 9.84 -1.70
CA PHE A 178 12.28 8.58 -1.22
C PHE A 178 12.74 7.65 -2.35
N THR A 179 11.98 7.53 -3.44
CA THR A 179 12.36 6.68 -4.59
C THR A 179 13.55 7.24 -5.35
N VAL A 180 13.68 8.56 -5.48
CA VAL A 180 14.89 9.19 -6.08
C VAL A 180 16.12 8.90 -5.23
N ILE A 181 16.05 9.10 -3.90
CA ILE A 181 17.16 8.75 -2.99
C ILE A 181 17.49 7.26 -3.12
N PHE A 182 16.47 6.41 -3.14
CA PHE A 182 16.64 4.97 -3.24
C PHE A 182 17.33 4.56 -4.54
N TYR A 183 16.94 5.19 -5.63
CA TYR A 183 17.52 5.01 -6.96
C TYR A 183 18.98 5.46 -7.01
N CYS A 184 19.32 6.61 -6.42
CA CYS A 184 20.71 7.07 -6.30
C CYS A 184 21.57 6.08 -5.51
N VAL A 185 21.07 5.57 -4.37
CA VAL A 185 21.78 4.57 -3.57
C VAL A 185 21.98 3.27 -4.35
N LEU A 186 20.99 2.82 -5.10
CA LEU A 186 21.14 1.62 -5.95
C LEU A 186 22.18 1.82 -7.05
N ILE A 187 22.16 2.95 -7.75
CA ILE A 187 23.18 3.28 -8.76
C ILE A 187 24.57 3.28 -8.10
N PHE A 188 24.71 3.90 -6.93
CA PHE A 188 25.96 3.92 -6.19
C PHE A 188 26.43 2.50 -5.83
N VAL A 189 25.55 1.65 -5.28
CA VAL A 189 25.87 0.25 -4.97
C VAL A 189 26.27 -0.53 -6.24
N MET A 190 25.62 -0.25 -7.37
CA MET A 190 25.94 -0.88 -8.66
C MET A 190 27.32 -0.46 -9.19
N ILE A 191 27.69 0.81 -9.07
CA ILE A 191 29.01 1.32 -9.49
C ILE A 191 30.12 0.70 -8.65
N PHE A 192 29.95 0.62 -7.33
CA PHE A 192 30.98 0.09 -6.43
C PHE A 192 31.12 -1.43 -6.49
N ASN A 193 30.06 -2.16 -6.86
CA ASN A 193 30.08 -3.63 -6.92
C ASN A 193 30.54 -4.13 -8.31
N GLN A 194 31.73 -3.69 -8.75
CA GLN A 194 32.25 -3.91 -10.11
C GLN A 194 32.32 -5.39 -10.52
N LYS A 195 32.59 -6.30 -9.58
CA LYS A 195 32.73 -7.75 -9.85
C LYS A 195 31.40 -8.46 -10.10
N ASN A 196 30.28 -7.86 -9.74
CA ASN A 196 29.00 -8.53 -9.76
C ASN A 196 28.20 -8.03 -10.98
N HIS A 197 28.39 -8.73 -12.11
CA HIS A 197 27.66 -8.48 -13.35
C HIS A 197 26.18 -8.20 -13.09
N TRP A 198 25.59 -7.38 -13.98
CA TRP A 198 24.19 -7.03 -13.99
C TRP A 198 23.32 -8.29 -14.06
N ASN A 199 23.01 -8.83 -12.88
CA ASN A 199 22.18 -10.01 -12.77
C ASN A 199 20.74 -9.59 -13.13
N GLY A 200 20.03 -10.41 -13.92
CA GLY A 200 18.69 -10.07 -14.42
C GLY A 200 17.72 -9.63 -13.31
N LYS A 201 17.88 -10.19 -12.10
CA LYS A 201 17.12 -9.82 -10.89
C LYS A 201 17.32 -8.35 -10.48
N LYS A 202 18.55 -7.84 -10.54
CA LYS A 202 18.87 -6.45 -10.17
C LYS A 202 18.32 -5.47 -11.20
N ILE A 203 18.44 -5.81 -12.49
CA ILE A 203 17.84 -5.03 -13.59
C ILE A 203 16.32 -4.96 -13.41
N PHE A 204 15.68 -6.09 -13.14
CA PHE A 204 14.23 -6.13 -12.93
C PHE A 204 13.80 -5.26 -11.73
N PHE A 205 14.54 -5.33 -10.61
CA PHE A 205 14.27 -4.49 -9.45
C PHE A 205 14.38 -2.99 -9.76
N PHE A 206 15.40 -2.61 -10.55
CA PHE A 206 15.59 -1.25 -11.02
C PHE A 206 14.40 -0.77 -11.88
N PHE A 207 13.91 -1.61 -12.80
CA PHE A 207 12.73 -1.28 -13.60
C PHE A 207 11.46 -1.13 -12.75
N ILE A 208 11.25 -1.97 -11.73
CA ILE A 208 10.11 -1.81 -10.82
C ILE A 208 10.13 -0.46 -10.12
N ILE A 209 11.30 -0.01 -9.65
CA ILE A 209 11.44 1.29 -8.97
C ILE A 209 11.16 2.43 -9.93
N LEU A 210 11.63 2.33 -11.18
CA LEU A 210 11.34 3.31 -12.21
C LEU A 210 9.84 3.37 -12.53
N ILE A 211 9.17 2.22 -12.68
CA ILE A 211 7.72 2.14 -12.86
C ILE A 211 7.01 2.77 -11.66
N LYS A 212 7.46 2.49 -10.44
CA LYS A 212 6.90 3.06 -9.22
C LYS A 212 7.04 4.59 -9.19
N PHE A 213 8.20 5.13 -9.60
CA PHE A 213 8.40 6.57 -9.73
C PHE A 213 7.38 7.20 -10.70
N ILE A 214 7.22 6.61 -11.90
CA ILE A 214 6.24 7.07 -12.90
C ILE A 214 4.81 6.98 -12.35
N LEU A 215 4.51 5.89 -11.63
CA LEU A 215 3.20 5.67 -11.01
C LEU A 215 2.87 6.75 -9.98
N HIS A 216 3.82 7.16 -9.14
CA HIS A 216 3.59 8.23 -8.16
C HIS A 216 3.40 9.60 -8.81
N LEU A 217 4.14 9.91 -9.88
CA LEU A 217 3.91 11.13 -10.66
C LEU A 217 2.48 11.17 -11.23
N TRP A 218 2.03 10.06 -11.81
CA TRP A 218 0.67 9.95 -12.33
C TRP A 218 -0.39 10.02 -11.22
N SER A 219 -0.16 9.30 -10.13
CA SER A 219 -1.00 9.27 -8.93
C SER A 219 -1.24 10.67 -8.34
N ILE A 220 -0.23 11.53 -8.29
CA ILE A 220 -0.38 12.92 -7.83
C ILE A 220 -1.37 13.69 -8.71
N SER A 221 -1.25 13.57 -10.03
CA SER A 221 -2.15 14.23 -10.98
C SER A 221 -3.60 13.74 -10.80
N VAL A 222 -3.79 12.43 -10.73
CA VAL A 222 -5.12 11.80 -10.59
C VAL A 222 -5.77 12.15 -9.25
N THR A 223 -5.03 12.04 -8.15
CA THR A 223 -5.55 12.29 -6.79
C THR A 223 -5.90 13.75 -6.57
N LYS A 224 -5.12 14.68 -7.14
CA LYS A 224 -5.42 16.12 -7.11
C LYS A 224 -6.71 16.46 -7.85
N ARG A 225 -6.92 15.89 -9.05
CA ARG A 225 -8.17 16.04 -9.80
C ARG A 225 -9.36 15.47 -9.03
N CYS A 226 -9.19 14.32 -8.40
CA CYS A 226 -10.23 13.71 -7.58
C CYS A 226 -10.57 14.51 -6.32
N SER A 227 -9.57 15.10 -5.66
CA SER A 227 -9.76 16.01 -4.52
C SER A 227 -10.57 17.26 -4.92
N GLN A 228 -10.26 17.86 -6.07
CA GLN A 228 -11.04 18.98 -6.62
C GLN A 228 -12.48 18.57 -6.96
N PHE A 229 -12.64 17.39 -7.56
CA PHE A 229 -13.94 16.85 -7.92
C PHE A 229 -14.83 16.59 -6.69
N PHE A 230 -14.27 16.01 -5.63
CA PHE A 230 -15.00 15.82 -4.37
C PHE A 230 -15.40 17.13 -3.70
N ASN A 231 -14.58 18.18 -3.83
CA ASN A 231 -14.93 19.51 -3.35
C ASN A 231 -16.14 20.08 -4.10
N MET A 232 -16.20 19.90 -5.43
CA MET A 232 -17.35 20.31 -6.23
C MET A 232 -18.62 19.53 -5.85
N ILE A 233 -18.55 18.21 -5.69
CA ILE A 233 -19.71 17.41 -5.23
C ILE A 233 -20.23 17.93 -3.89
N GLN A 234 -19.34 18.20 -2.94
CA GLN A 234 -19.74 18.66 -1.62
C GLN A 234 -20.51 19.99 -1.71
N VAL A 235 -20.04 20.92 -2.53
CA VAL A 235 -20.69 22.21 -2.78
C VAL A 235 -22.05 22.02 -3.47
N PHE A 236 -22.15 21.14 -4.46
CA PHE A 236 -23.43 20.87 -5.13
C PHE A 236 -24.45 20.20 -4.23
N VAL A 237 -24.02 19.26 -3.37
CA VAL A 237 -24.90 18.64 -2.37
C VAL A 237 -25.42 19.71 -1.41
N GLU A 238 -24.55 20.61 -0.95
CA GLU A 238 -24.95 21.70 -0.05
C GLU A 238 -25.92 22.69 -0.72
N MET A 239 -25.72 23.02 -2.00
CA MET A 239 -26.67 23.85 -2.77
C MET A 239 -28.02 23.14 -2.98
N ALA A 240 -28.01 21.83 -3.26
CA ALA A 240 -29.23 21.05 -3.45
C ALA A 240 -30.04 20.92 -2.15
N GLU A 241 -29.36 20.77 -1.00
CA GLU A 241 -30.00 20.78 0.32
C GLU A 241 -30.60 22.16 0.66
N LYS A 242 -29.96 23.27 0.27
CA LYS A 242 -30.47 24.63 0.52
C LYS A 242 -31.69 25.00 -0.34
N ASN A 243 -31.73 24.58 -1.60
CA ASN A 243 -32.78 24.98 -2.54
C ASN A 243 -34.04 24.09 -2.46
N TYR A 244 -33.97 22.93 -1.81
CA TYR A 244 -35.08 21.99 -1.67
C TYR A 244 -35.09 21.41 -0.24
N PRO A 245 -35.59 22.16 0.75
CA PRO A 245 -35.72 21.68 2.13
C PRO A 245 -36.68 20.47 2.24
#